data_AF-A0A1H7H6P7-F1
#
_entry.id   AF-A0A1H7H6P7-F1
#
_cell.length_a   1.000
_cell.length_b   1.000
_cell.length_c   1.000
_cell.angle_alpha   90.00
_cell.angle_beta   90.00
_cell.angle_gamma   90.00
#
_symmetry.space_group_name_H-M   'P 1'
#
loop_
_entity.id
_entity.type
_entity.pdbx_description
1 polymer ?
#
loop_
_entity_poly.entity_id
_entity_poly.type
_entity_poly.pdbx_seq_one_letter_code
_entity_poly.pdbx_strand_id
1 'polypeptide(L)'
;MASLKSLLNCIGVDTNRNISVLRDVLGYTEGIVPADPSGVTATESLLEFMNDAKGNHFHINVIDVGLDNFSSNERYKVDYSIYRTRRIFRTVNLGLGRIERYVITSAEANGRDDIGSEGEATDLTQEWTVPNNGMDVFMVDNISADFVGISNINGPCDKDAKGRNGVIGGEVNRGSEFVAKTFAHEIAHYLGLSHNHGSNCPSSVSGQNNLMAQTRCRNNDVRDAVLLTVSQGNDMRDHCFVKNGC
;
A
#
# COMPACT_ATOMS: atom_id res chain seq x y z
N MET A 1 -22.92 -7.19 18.42
CA MET A 1 -22.57 -6.46 17.18
C MET A 1 -21.72 -5.27 17.59
N ALA A 2 -20.45 -5.21 17.22
CA ALA A 2 -19.60 -4.06 17.56
C ALA A 2 -20.12 -2.80 16.84
N SER A 3 -20.21 -1.68 17.56
CA SER A 3 -20.57 -0.40 16.94
C SER A 3 -19.41 0.10 16.07
N LEU A 4 -19.71 0.96 15.09
CA LEU A 4 -18.66 1.61 14.29
C LEU A 4 -17.61 2.28 15.19
N LYS A 5 -18.05 3.01 16.23
CA LYS A 5 -17.15 3.66 17.20
C LYS A 5 -16.21 2.67 17.89
N SER A 6 -16.73 1.51 18.32
CA SER A 6 -15.92 0.47 18.96
C SER A 6 -14.88 -0.11 18.00
N LEU A 7 -15.27 -0.33 16.74
CA LEU A 7 -14.38 -0.83 15.71
C LEU A 7 -13.26 0.17 15.41
N LEU A 8 -13.62 1.44 15.23
CA LEU A 8 -12.67 2.53 14.96
C LEU A 8 -11.66 2.69 16.11
N ASN A 9 -12.11 2.63 17.37
CA ASN A 9 -11.20 2.65 18.51
C ASN A 9 -10.25 1.44 18.51
N CYS A 10 -10.74 0.25 18.15
CA CYS A 10 -9.91 -0.96 18.12
C CYS A 10 -8.78 -0.88 17.07
N ILE A 11 -9.06 -0.30 15.90
CA ILE A 11 -8.04 -0.07 14.88
C ILE A 11 -7.19 1.19 15.15
N GLY A 12 -7.42 1.90 16.24
CA GLY A 12 -6.62 3.05 16.66
C GLY A 12 -7.01 4.40 16.03
N VAL A 13 -8.24 4.54 15.52
CA VAL A 13 -8.78 5.84 15.10
C VAL A 13 -9.35 6.58 16.30
N ASP A 14 -8.94 7.82 16.53
CA ASP A 14 -9.44 8.65 17.63
C ASP A 14 -10.89 9.08 17.40
N THR A 15 -11.82 8.50 18.15
CA THR A 15 -13.25 8.79 18.08
C THR A 15 -13.75 9.81 19.11
N ASN A 16 -12.83 10.51 19.80
CA ASN A 16 -13.19 11.58 20.73
C ASN A 16 -13.38 12.94 20.03
N ARG A 17 -12.96 13.04 18.76
CA ARG A 17 -13.18 14.20 17.89
C ARG A 17 -14.18 13.90 16.79
N ASN A 18 -14.58 14.94 16.05
CA ASN A 18 -15.27 14.75 14.77
C ASN A 18 -14.32 14.02 13.81
N ILE A 19 -14.84 12.97 13.18
CA ILE A 19 -14.11 12.14 12.22
C ILE A 19 -14.78 12.19 10.86
N SER A 20 -13.99 12.21 9.81
CA SER A 20 -14.39 11.96 8.44
C SER A 20 -14.16 10.49 8.11
N VAL A 21 -15.20 9.80 7.64
CA VAL A 21 -15.05 8.41 7.17
C VAL A 21 -14.04 8.35 6.02
N LEU A 22 -14.08 9.30 5.09
CA LEU A 22 -13.20 9.23 3.93
C LEU A 22 -11.74 9.61 4.27
N ARG A 23 -11.53 10.60 5.15
CA ARG A 23 -10.17 11.01 5.53
C ARG A 23 -9.60 10.19 6.68
N ASP A 24 -10.26 10.19 7.83
CA ASP A 24 -9.73 9.63 9.08
C ASP A 24 -9.89 8.10 9.16
N VAL A 25 -10.81 7.51 8.39
CA VAL A 25 -11.04 6.05 8.39
C VAL A 25 -10.47 5.38 7.14
N LEU A 26 -10.81 5.89 5.95
CA LEU A 26 -10.38 5.29 4.69
C LEU A 26 -9.04 5.82 4.16
N GLY A 27 -8.51 6.90 4.72
CA GLY A 27 -7.17 7.42 4.42
C GLY A 27 -7.07 8.31 3.17
N TYR A 28 -8.19 8.79 2.62
CA TYR A 28 -8.19 9.64 1.43
C TYR A 28 -7.89 11.09 1.77
N THR A 29 -6.84 11.62 1.17
CA THR A 29 -6.32 12.97 1.47
C THR A 29 -7.38 14.04 1.24
N GLU A 30 -8.11 13.94 0.12
CA GLU A 30 -9.15 14.90 -0.24
C GLU A 30 -10.50 14.63 0.43
N GLY A 31 -10.67 13.49 1.10
CA GLY A 31 -11.95 13.09 1.68
C GLY A 31 -13.03 12.84 0.65
N ILE A 32 -12.64 12.35 -0.53
CA ILE A 32 -13.51 11.89 -1.61
C ILE A 32 -13.05 10.49 -2.02
N VAL A 33 -13.96 9.67 -2.56
CA VAL A 33 -13.55 8.40 -3.18
C VAL A 33 -12.80 8.74 -4.47
N PRO A 34 -11.57 8.23 -4.69
CA PRO A 34 -10.84 8.48 -5.93
C PRO A 34 -11.62 7.87 -7.10
N ALA A 35 -11.81 8.63 -8.18
CA ALA A 35 -12.42 8.10 -9.39
C ALA A 35 -11.57 7.00 -10.03
N ASP A 36 -12.24 6.10 -10.75
CA ASP A 36 -11.55 5.05 -11.47
C ASP A 36 -11.02 5.61 -12.81
N PRO A 37 -9.75 5.43 -13.16
CA PRO A 37 -9.18 5.89 -14.43
C PRO A 37 -9.86 5.26 -15.67
N SER A 38 -10.58 4.15 -15.51
CA SER A 38 -11.40 3.56 -16.58
C SER A 38 -12.74 4.26 -16.81
N GLY A 39 -13.10 5.25 -15.99
CA GLY A 39 -14.39 5.96 -16.04
C GLY A 39 -15.54 5.27 -15.31
N VAL A 40 -15.31 4.09 -14.71
CA VAL A 40 -16.30 3.43 -13.84
C VAL A 40 -16.47 4.22 -12.53
N THR A 41 -17.70 4.32 -12.02
CA THR A 41 -17.93 4.95 -10.71
C THR A 41 -17.30 4.12 -9.60
N ALA A 42 -16.24 4.66 -8.97
CA ALA A 42 -15.66 4.10 -7.77
C ALA A 42 -16.59 4.31 -6.57
N THR A 43 -16.75 3.28 -5.74
CA THR A 43 -17.60 3.32 -4.55
C THR A 43 -16.93 2.64 -3.38
N GLU A 44 -17.24 3.12 -2.18
CA GLU A 44 -16.77 2.55 -0.92
C GLU A 44 -17.94 2.06 -0.08
N SER A 45 -17.78 0.89 0.50
CA SER A 45 -18.76 0.29 1.40
C SER A 45 -18.22 0.32 2.82
N LEU A 46 -18.86 1.11 3.68
CA LEU A 46 -18.54 1.12 5.11
C LEU A 46 -18.78 -0.25 5.74
N LEU A 47 -19.78 -1.01 5.25
CA LEU A 47 -20.03 -2.37 5.72
C LEU A 47 -18.88 -3.32 5.35
N GLU A 48 -18.33 -3.21 4.13
CA GLU A 48 -17.17 -4.00 3.73
C GLU A 48 -15.95 -3.65 4.59
N PHE A 49 -15.65 -2.36 4.75
CA PHE A 49 -14.59 -1.91 5.65
C PHE A 49 -14.77 -2.47 7.07
N MET A 50 -15.99 -2.43 7.60
CA MET A 50 -16.28 -2.97 8.92
C MET A 50 -16.08 -4.48 9.01
N ASN A 51 -16.34 -5.23 7.94
CA ASN A 51 -16.08 -6.67 7.91
C ASN A 51 -14.60 -6.98 7.74
N ASP A 52 -13.88 -6.19 6.93
CA ASP A 52 -12.43 -6.29 6.75
C ASP A 52 -11.70 -6.11 8.09
N ALA A 53 -12.06 -5.08 8.87
CA ALA A 53 -11.46 -4.81 10.18
C ALA A 53 -11.86 -5.83 11.26
N LYS A 54 -12.97 -6.57 11.07
CA LYS A 54 -13.34 -7.71 11.93
C LYS A 54 -12.60 -9.00 11.58
N GLY A 55 -12.02 -9.06 10.39
CA GLY A 55 -11.13 -10.13 9.98
C GLY A 55 -9.68 -9.81 10.32
N ASN A 56 -8.79 -10.66 9.82
CA ASN A 56 -7.37 -10.35 9.85
C ASN A 56 -7.10 -9.12 8.99
N HIS A 57 -6.38 -8.16 9.54
CA HIS A 57 -6.11 -6.89 8.88
C HIS A 57 -4.78 -6.31 9.34
N PHE A 58 -4.24 -5.36 8.59
CA PHE A 58 -3.05 -4.61 8.97
C PHE A 58 -3.31 -3.10 8.83
N HIS A 59 -2.37 -2.30 9.30
CA HIS A 59 -2.40 -0.85 9.20
C HIS A 59 -1.19 -0.37 8.41
N ILE A 60 -1.33 0.79 7.77
CA ILE A 60 -0.23 1.42 7.05
C ILE A 60 -0.11 2.89 7.41
N ASN A 61 1.12 3.39 7.33
CA ASN A 61 1.44 4.80 7.28
C ASN A 61 1.87 5.09 5.85
N VAL A 62 1.08 5.88 5.13
CA VAL A 62 1.46 6.33 3.80
C VAL A 62 2.24 7.62 3.94
N ILE A 63 3.51 7.56 3.53
CA ILE A 63 4.49 8.64 3.68
C ILE A 63 4.75 9.19 2.28
N ASP A 64 4.24 10.37 1.98
CA ASP A 64 4.51 11.05 0.71
C ASP A 64 5.86 11.76 0.78
N VAL A 65 6.81 11.34 -0.04
CA VAL A 65 8.19 11.81 -0.07
C VAL A 65 8.36 12.77 -1.24
N GLY A 66 8.72 14.02 -0.96
CA GLY A 66 8.70 15.11 -1.93
C GLY A 66 7.29 15.63 -2.22
N LEU A 67 6.38 15.62 -1.23
CA LEU A 67 4.98 16.05 -1.43
C LEU A 67 4.87 17.47 -2.00
N ASP A 68 5.82 18.34 -1.70
CA ASP A 68 5.91 19.70 -2.26
C ASP A 68 6.07 19.72 -3.79
N ASN A 69 6.52 18.62 -4.40
CA ASN A 69 6.54 18.41 -5.85
C ASN A 69 5.26 17.74 -6.39
N PHE A 70 4.43 17.14 -5.51
CA PHE A 70 3.22 16.44 -5.95
C PHE A 70 2.14 17.44 -6.36
N SER A 71 1.67 17.32 -7.59
CA SER A 71 0.40 17.88 -8.03
C SER A 71 -0.78 17.19 -7.35
N SER A 72 -1.97 17.76 -7.51
CA SER A 72 -3.21 17.11 -7.06
C SER A 72 -3.45 15.77 -7.75
N ASN A 73 -2.91 15.57 -8.96
CA ASN A 73 -3.01 14.32 -9.68
C ASN A 73 -2.11 13.23 -9.07
N GLU A 74 -0.88 13.56 -8.64
CA GLU A 74 -0.04 12.61 -7.90
C GLU A 74 -0.69 12.16 -6.59
N ARG A 75 -1.16 13.10 -5.76
CA ARG A 75 -1.87 12.78 -4.49
C ARG A 75 -3.07 11.87 -4.74
N TYR A 76 -3.82 12.16 -5.79
CA TYR A 76 -4.95 11.36 -6.20
C TYR A 76 -4.58 9.92 -6.58
N LYS A 77 -3.44 9.72 -7.26
CA LYS A 77 -2.95 8.36 -7.56
C LYS A 77 -2.66 7.59 -6.28
N VAL A 78 -2.14 8.24 -5.23
CA VAL A 78 -1.93 7.59 -3.93
C VAL A 78 -3.26 7.17 -3.29
N ASP A 79 -4.26 8.05 -3.28
CA ASP A 79 -5.60 7.72 -2.80
C ASP A 79 -6.20 6.55 -3.61
N TYR A 80 -6.03 6.54 -4.94
CA TYR A 80 -6.44 5.43 -5.81
C TYR A 80 -5.70 4.12 -5.49
N SER A 81 -4.41 4.17 -5.16
CA SER A 81 -3.62 3.01 -4.73
C SER A 81 -4.17 2.39 -3.44
N ILE A 82 -4.54 3.23 -2.46
CA ILE A 82 -5.20 2.79 -1.23
C ILE A 82 -6.52 2.09 -1.55
N TYR A 83 -7.36 2.75 -2.36
CA TYR A 83 -8.66 2.22 -2.80
C TYR A 83 -8.51 0.84 -3.45
N ARG A 84 -7.58 0.70 -4.40
CA ARG A 84 -7.32 -0.55 -5.10
C ARG A 84 -6.79 -1.62 -4.16
N THR A 85 -5.80 -1.31 -3.34
CA THR A 85 -5.17 -2.27 -2.42
C THR A 85 -6.19 -2.89 -1.47
N ARG A 86 -7.09 -2.08 -0.90
CA ARG A 86 -8.15 -2.57 -0.03
C ARG A 86 -9.02 -3.61 -0.74
N ARG A 87 -9.42 -3.35 -2.00
CA ARG A 87 -10.24 -4.28 -2.79
C ARG A 87 -9.48 -5.54 -3.18
N ILE A 88 -8.20 -5.41 -3.52
CA ILE A 88 -7.35 -6.54 -3.92
C ILE A 88 -7.18 -7.51 -2.75
N PHE A 89 -6.78 -7.02 -1.58
CA PHE A 89 -6.50 -7.87 -0.42
C PHE A 89 -7.77 -8.46 0.20
N ARG A 90 -8.90 -7.76 0.08
CA ARG A 90 -10.21 -8.32 0.48
C ARG A 90 -10.54 -9.61 -0.25
N THR A 91 -10.12 -9.79 -1.51
CA THR A 91 -10.39 -11.03 -2.27
C THR A 91 -9.83 -12.29 -1.60
N VAL A 92 -8.84 -12.12 -0.72
CA VAL A 92 -8.25 -13.18 0.06
C VAL A 92 -8.54 -13.05 1.55
N ASN A 93 -9.56 -12.31 1.98
CA ASN A 93 -9.91 -12.10 3.40
C ASN A 93 -8.79 -11.45 4.23
N LEU A 94 -8.08 -10.47 3.65
CA LEU A 94 -7.14 -9.62 4.38
C LEU A 94 -7.58 -8.16 4.27
N GLY A 95 -7.88 -7.55 5.41
CA GLY A 95 -8.32 -6.16 5.50
C GLY A 95 -7.17 -5.15 5.50
N LEU A 96 -7.39 -4.00 4.87
CA LEU A 96 -6.59 -2.79 5.10
C LEU A 96 -7.35 -1.89 6.07
N GLY A 97 -6.90 -1.87 7.32
CA GLY A 97 -7.51 -1.17 8.44
C GLY A 97 -7.16 0.33 8.47
N ARG A 98 -6.60 0.80 9.61
CA ARG A 98 -6.17 2.19 9.78
C ARG A 98 -5.10 2.58 8.76
N ILE A 99 -5.27 3.79 8.23
CA ILE A 99 -4.32 4.44 7.33
C ILE A 99 -4.01 5.81 7.92
N GLU A 100 -2.73 6.07 8.18
CA GLU A 100 -2.27 7.40 8.57
C GLU A 100 -1.42 8.02 7.45
N ARG A 101 -1.44 9.35 7.34
CA ARG A 101 -0.75 10.11 6.29
C ARG A 101 0.37 10.91 6.91
N TYR A 102 1.55 10.82 6.30
CA TYR A 102 2.75 11.56 6.69
C TYR A 102 3.41 12.14 5.46
N VAL A 103 4.27 13.11 5.69
CA VAL A 103 4.95 13.86 4.64
C VAL A 103 6.42 13.97 5.00
N ILE A 104 7.26 13.75 4.01
CA ILE A 104 8.67 14.14 4.00
C ILE A 104 8.79 15.13 2.84
N THR A 105 9.15 16.37 3.11
CA THR A 105 9.38 17.35 2.02
C THR A 105 10.60 16.98 1.19
N SER A 106 10.74 17.48 -0.03
CA SER A 106 11.94 17.24 -0.86
C SER A 106 13.21 17.72 -0.15
N ALA A 107 13.12 18.80 0.62
CA ALA A 107 14.22 19.28 1.45
C ALA A 107 14.64 18.28 2.54
N GLU A 108 13.67 17.65 3.20
CA GLU A 108 13.92 16.62 4.24
C GLU A 108 14.32 15.28 3.64
N ALA A 109 13.83 14.96 2.43
CA ALA A 109 14.17 13.74 1.71
C ALA A 109 15.64 13.70 1.27
N ASN A 110 16.29 14.88 1.18
CA ASN A 110 17.70 15.02 0.82
C ASN A 110 18.05 14.28 -0.49
N GLY A 111 17.19 14.47 -1.51
CA GLY A 111 17.31 13.84 -2.82
C GLY A 111 16.67 12.45 -2.95
N ARG A 112 16.14 11.87 -1.86
CA ARG A 112 15.47 10.55 -1.88
C ARG A 112 13.99 10.60 -2.27
N ASP A 113 13.53 11.75 -2.76
CA ASP A 113 12.29 11.88 -3.54
C ASP A 113 12.46 11.34 -4.98
N ASP A 114 13.70 11.28 -5.50
CA ASP A 114 14.10 10.51 -6.69
C ASP A 114 15.04 9.38 -6.29
N ILE A 115 14.53 8.15 -6.25
CA ILE A 115 15.33 6.98 -5.83
C ILE A 115 16.12 6.42 -7.02
N GLY A 116 17.44 6.58 -6.99
CA GLY A 116 18.37 6.07 -8.00
C GLY A 116 18.99 4.71 -7.68
N SER A 117 18.78 4.16 -6.47
CA SER A 117 19.29 2.83 -6.12
C SER A 117 18.51 2.12 -5.00
N GLU A 118 18.69 0.80 -4.89
CA GLU A 118 18.18 0.02 -3.76
C GLU A 118 18.79 0.43 -2.40
N GLY A 119 20.01 0.98 -2.41
CA GLY A 119 20.70 1.49 -1.23
C GLY A 119 19.99 2.74 -0.71
N GLU A 120 19.70 3.69 -1.60
CA GLU A 120 18.94 4.91 -1.24
C GLU A 120 17.54 4.58 -0.73
N ALA A 121 16.85 3.61 -1.33
CA ALA A 121 15.58 3.09 -0.82
C ALA A 121 15.72 2.55 0.61
N THR A 122 16.82 1.83 0.89
CA THR A 122 17.10 1.28 2.22
C THR A 122 17.37 2.39 3.23
N ASP A 123 18.20 3.36 2.88
CA ASP A 123 18.52 4.51 3.72
C ASP A 123 17.26 5.32 4.06
N LEU A 124 16.41 5.61 3.07
CA LEU A 124 15.13 6.31 3.29
C LEU A 124 14.28 5.62 4.35
N THR A 125 14.12 4.29 4.24
CA THR A 125 13.31 3.51 5.18
C THR A 125 13.95 3.42 6.58
N GLN A 126 15.28 3.49 6.68
CA GLN A 126 15.99 3.46 7.97
C GLN A 126 15.97 4.80 8.68
N GLU A 127 16.04 5.90 7.94
CA GLU A 127 16.06 7.26 8.49
C GLU A 127 14.68 7.68 8.98
N TRP A 128 13.63 7.20 8.32
CA TRP A 128 12.25 7.61 8.59
C TRP A 128 11.42 6.41 9.03
N THR A 129 10.86 6.50 10.22
CA THR A 129 9.92 5.51 10.74
C THR A 129 8.85 6.22 11.55
N VAL A 130 7.61 5.77 11.41
CA VAL A 130 6.51 6.30 12.22
C VAL A 130 6.38 5.47 13.50
N PRO A 131 6.40 6.07 14.71
CA PRO A 131 6.38 5.33 15.98
C PRO A 131 4.97 4.81 16.33
N ASN A 132 4.45 3.89 15.53
CA ASN A 132 3.17 3.22 15.71
C ASN A 132 3.21 1.78 15.16
N ASN A 133 2.07 1.11 15.11
CA ASN A 133 1.94 -0.28 14.63
C ASN A 133 1.51 -0.40 13.15
N GLY A 134 1.62 0.68 12.37
CA GLY A 134 1.41 0.66 10.92
C GLY A 134 2.72 0.37 10.20
N MET A 135 2.61 -0.38 9.10
CA MET A 135 3.71 -0.56 8.15
C MET A 135 3.98 0.75 7.42
N ASP A 136 5.25 1.16 7.32
CA ASP A 136 5.61 2.38 6.61
C ASP A 136 5.73 2.12 5.10
N VAL A 137 4.91 2.85 4.34
CA VAL A 137 4.83 2.75 2.88
C VAL A 137 5.11 4.12 2.29
N PHE A 138 6.26 4.24 1.63
CA PHE A 138 6.77 5.46 1.05
C PHE A 138 6.32 5.58 -0.40
N MET A 139 5.69 6.70 -0.72
CA MET A 139 5.37 7.12 -2.08
C MET A 139 6.39 8.17 -2.49
N VAL A 140 7.20 7.89 -3.49
CA VAL A 140 8.25 8.80 -3.96
C VAL A 140 7.83 9.49 -5.25
N ASP A 141 8.45 10.62 -5.58
CA ASP A 141 8.19 11.34 -6.81
C ASP A 141 8.63 10.51 -8.03
N ASN A 142 9.89 10.05 -8.01
CA ASN A 142 10.51 9.32 -9.11
C ASN A 142 11.36 8.14 -8.62
N ILE A 143 11.52 7.14 -9.48
CA ILE A 143 12.52 6.08 -9.33
C ILE A 143 13.34 6.01 -10.62
N SER A 144 14.59 6.45 -10.56
CA SER A 144 15.53 6.45 -11.68
C SER A 144 16.34 5.14 -11.83
N ALA A 145 16.05 4.14 -11.00
CA ALA A 145 16.64 2.80 -11.02
C ALA A 145 15.86 1.79 -11.90
N ASP A 146 16.40 0.55 -12.07
CA ASP A 146 15.74 -0.57 -12.78
C ASP A 146 14.69 -1.31 -11.90
N PHE A 147 13.93 -0.55 -11.10
CA PHE A 147 12.77 -1.04 -10.37
C PHE A 147 11.71 0.05 -10.32
N VAL A 148 10.47 -0.31 -9.99
CA VAL A 148 9.34 0.65 -9.93
C VAL A 148 8.74 0.80 -8.55
N GLY A 149 9.27 0.04 -7.60
CA GLY A 149 8.91 -0.13 -6.20
C GLY A 149 9.85 -1.19 -5.62
N ILE A 150 10.01 -1.20 -4.29
CA ILE A 150 10.85 -2.20 -3.64
C ILE A 150 10.52 -2.39 -2.17
N SER A 151 10.58 -3.64 -1.73
CA SER A 151 10.37 -4.06 -0.34
C SER A 151 11.12 -5.37 -0.08
N ASN A 152 11.29 -5.73 1.20
CA ASN A 152 11.77 -7.06 1.55
C ASN A 152 10.64 -8.09 1.40
N ILE A 153 10.98 -9.32 1.01
CA ILE A 153 10.07 -10.45 1.19
C ILE A 153 10.05 -10.78 2.68
N ASN A 154 8.86 -10.78 3.30
CA ASN A 154 8.69 -10.97 4.74
C ASN A 154 9.49 -9.93 5.53
N GLY A 155 9.04 -8.67 5.42
CA GLY A 155 9.67 -7.53 6.04
C GLY A 155 9.79 -7.67 7.57
N PRO A 156 10.74 -6.94 8.20
CA PRO A 156 10.97 -7.10 9.62
C PRO A 156 9.77 -6.60 10.44
N CYS A 157 9.41 -7.34 11.49
CA CYS A 157 8.38 -6.91 12.45
C CYS A 157 8.79 -5.69 13.27
N ASP A 158 10.10 -5.58 13.51
CA ASP A 158 10.71 -4.43 14.14
C ASP A 158 11.01 -3.38 13.07
N LYS A 159 10.34 -2.25 13.16
CA LYS A 159 10.51 -1.12 12.24
C LYS A 159 11.88 -0.46 12.37
N ASP A 160 12.66 -0.79 13.39
CA ASP A 160 14.04 -0.30 13.57
C ASP A 160 15.09 -1.37 13.20
N ALA A 161 14.66 -2.49 12.62
CA ALA A 161 15.57 -3.55 12.19
C ALA A 161 16.55 -3.04 11.12
N LYS A 162 17.79 -3.56 11.16
CA LYS A 162 18.82 -3.26 10.16
C LYS A 162 18.42 -3.77 8.77
N GLY A 163 18.80 -3.03 7.74
CA GLY A 163 18.40 -3.29 6.36
C GLY A 163 17.12 -2.54 6.00
N ARG A 164 16.49 -2.90 4.88
CA ARG A 164 15.24 -2.26 4.44
C ARG A 164 14.09 -2.67 5.36
N ASN A 165 13.51 -1.71 6.06
CA ASN A 165 12.51 -1.88 7.12
C ASN A 165 11.15 -1.27 6.75
N GLY A 166 11.04 -0.61 5.60
CA GLY A 166 9.80 -0.08 5.01
C GLY A 166 9.54 -0.58 3.59
N VAL A 167 8.47 -0.05 2.99
CA VAL A 167 8.03 -0.36 1.63
C VAL A 167 8.18 0.87 0.76
N ILE A 168 8.93 0.82 -0.33
CA ILE A 168 8.82 1.82 -1.40
C ILE A 168 7.65 1.39 -2.30
N GLY A 169 6.48 1.97 -2.06
CA GLY A 169 5.21 1.63 -2.73
C GLY A 169 5.15 2.06 -4.19
N GLY A 170 6.17 2.79 -4.65
CA GLY A 170 6.40 3.15 -6.04
C GLY A 170 6.47 4.65 -6.27
N GLU A 171 6.70 5.01 -7.53
CA GLU A 171 6.75 6.40 -7.99
C GLU A 171 5.39 6.91 -8.49
N VAL A 172 5.04 8.14 -8.12
CA VAL A 172 3.73 8.72 -8.45
C VAL A 172 3.63 9.25 -9.88
N ASN A 173 4.74 9.41 -10.60
CA ASN A 173 4.77 9.93 -11.97
C ASN A 173 4.28 8.94 -13.05
N ARG A 174 3.91 7.71 -12.68
CA ARG A 174 3.34 6.70 -13.58
C ARG A 174 1.80 6.83 -13.69
N GLY A 175 1.20 6.04 -14.59
CA GLY A 175 -0.27 5.95 -14.69
C GLY A 175 -0.90 5.33 -13.44
N SER A 176 -2.12 5.74 -13.06
CA SER A 176 -2.75 5.37 -11.78
C SER A 176 -2.84 3.86 -11.53
N GLU A 177 -3.10 3.05 -12.58
CA GLU A 177 -3.10 1.58 -12.48
C GLU A 177 -1.72 1.01 -12.14
N PHE A 178 -0.67 1.58 -12.70
CA PHE A 178 0.70 1.17 -12.44
C PHE A 178 1.15 1.52 -11.03
N VAL A 179 0.81 2.73 -10.55
CA VAL A 179 1.09 3.13 -9.17
C VAL A 179 0.33 2.22 -8.20
N ALA A 180 -0.98 2.02 -8.43
CA ALA A 180 -1.81 1.18 -7.56
C ALA A 180 -1.36 -0.29 -7.52
N LYS A 181 -0.99 -0.86 -8.67
CA LYS A 181 -0.51 -2.24 -8.74
C LYS A 181 0.86 -2.39 -8.07
N THR A 182 1.79 -1.46 -8.28
CA THR A 182 3.07 -1.48 -7.56
C THR A 182 2.84 -1.37 -6.05
N PHE A 183 2.02 -0.41 -5.61
CA PHE A 183 1.76 -0.21 -4.19
C PHE A 183 1.25 -1.49 -3.50
N ALA A 184 0.25 -2.14 -4.08
CA ALA A 184 -0.27 -3.40 -3.56
C ALA A 184 0.77 -4.55 -3.64
N HIS A 185 1.56 -4.60 -4.71
CA HIS A 185 2.60 -5.62 -4.92
C HIS A 185 3.71 -5.54 -3.88
N GLU A 186 4.20 -4.35 -3.57
CA GLU A 186 5.28 -4.16 -2.61
C GLU A 186 4.81 -4.39 -1.17
N ILE A 187 3.56 -4.01 -0.84
CA ILE A 187 2.98 -4.41 0.45
C ILE A 187 2.87 -5.93 0.55
N ALA A 188 2.46 -6.61 -0.52
CA ALA A 188 2.34 -8.06 -0.51
C ALA A 188 3.71 -8.77 -0.38
N HIS A 189 4.77 -8.23 -0.97
CA HIS A 189 6.15 -8.66 -0.68
C HIS A 189 6.49 -8.51 0.79
N TYR A 190 6.26 -7.33 1.37
CA TYR A 190 6.52 -7.09 2.79
C TYR A 190 5.75 -8.06 3.68
N LEU A 191 4.51 -8.41 3.32
CA LEU A 191 3.70 -9.40 4.03
C LEU A 191 4.11 -10.85 3.77
N GLY A 192 5.15 -11.12 2.98
CA GLY A 192 5.76 -12.45 2.87
C GLY A 192 5.69 -13.10 1.49
N LEU A 193 5.08 -12.46 0.49
CA LEU A 193 4.96 -13.08 -0.83
C LEU A 193 6.24 -12.92 -1.65
N SER A 194 6.63 -13.98 -2.35
CA SER A 194 7.62 -13.89 -3.43
C SER A 194 6.92 -13.62 -4.77
N HIS A 195 7.70 -13.27 -5.80
CA HIS A 195 7.19 -13.30 -7.17
C HIS A 195 6.60 -14.67 -7.49
N ASN A 196 5.53 -14.72 -8.28
CA ASN A 196 4.92 -15.98 -8.71
C ASN A 196 5.67 -16.66 -9.87
N HIS A 197 6.86 -16.16 -10.21
CA HIS A 197 7.69 -16.62 -11.31
C HIS A 197 9.19 -16.48 -10.96
N GLY A 198 10.03 -17.19 -11.70
CA GLY A 198 11.49 -17.06 -11.62
C GLY A 198 12.01 -15.87 -12.45
N SER A 199 13.13 -16.04 -13.14
CA SER A 199 13.72 -14.94 -13.94
C SER A 199 12.86 -14.49 -15.14
N ASN A 200 11.98 -15.36 -15.64
CA ASN A 200 11.14 -15.07 -16.81
C ASN A 200 9.71 -14.73 -16.37
N CYS A 201 9.11 -13.75 -17.04
CA CYS A 201 7.70 -13.41 -16.84
C CYS A 201 6.79 -14.61 -17.12
N PRO A 202 5.67 -14.76 -16.38
CA PRO A 202 4.74 -15.84 -16.59
C PRO A 202 4.10 -15.76 -17.98
N SER A 203 3.88 -16.91 -18.61
CA SER A 203 3.24 -17.01 -19.93
C SER A 203 1.74 -17.31 -19.84
N SER A 204 1.24 -17.81 -18.71
CA SER A 204 -0.17 -18.06 -18.50
C SER A 204 -0.92 -16.79 -18.10
N VAL A 205 -2.18 -16.68 -18.49
CA VAL A 205 -3.05 -15.54 -18.13
C VAL A 205 -3.16 -15.41 -16.60
N SER A 206 -3.36 -16.53 -15.88
CA SER A 206 -3.43 -16.50 -14.41
C SER A 206 -2.11 -16.10 -13.76
N GLY A 207 -0.98 -16.48 -14.37
CA GLY A 207 0.34 -16.08 -13.92
C GLY A 207 0.57 -14.58 -14.12
N GLN A 208 0.25 -14.06 -15.29
CA GLN A 208 0.38 -12.62 -15.63
C GLN A 208 -0.58 -11.75 -14.83
N ASN A 209 -1.78 -12.26 -14.55
CA ASN A 209 -2.78 -11.55 -13.77
C ASN A 209 -2.57 -11.70 -12.26
N ASN A 210 -1.62 -12.53 -11.79
CA ASN A 210 -1.30 -12.60 -10.37
C ASN A 210 -0.69 -11.27 -9.91
N LEU A 211 -1.10 -10.77 -8.75
CA LEU A 211 -0.55 -9.55 -8.18
C LEU A 211 0.97 -9.63 -8.07
N MET A 212 1.51 -10.81 -7.75
CA MET A 212 2.94 -11.08 -7.57
C MET A 212 3.69 -11.40 -8.86
N ALA A 213 3.08 -11.23 -10.04
CA ALA A 213 3.88 -11.03 -11.24
C ALA A 213 4.58 -9.68 -11.16
N GLN A 214 5.87 -9.62 -11.50
CA GLN A 214 6.60 -8.34 -11.55
C GLN A 214 5.79 -7.33 -12.35
N THR A 215 5.71 -6.08 -11.88
CA THR A 215 4.91 -5.04 -12.54
C THR A 215 5.31 -4.84 -14.01
N ARG A 216 6.60 -5.03 -14.35
CA ARG A 216 7.11 -4.97 -15.73
C ARG A 216 6.71 -6.16 -16.61
N CYS A 217 6.12 -7.23 -16.07
CA CYS A 217 5.68 -8.38 -16.85
C CYS A 217 4.39 -8.14 -17.64
N ARG A 218 3.74 -6.97 -17.49
CA ARG A 218 2.53 -6.59 -18.23
C ARG A 218 2.71 -5.18 -18.80
N ASN A 219 3.12 -5.08 -20.07
CA ASN A 219 3.55 -3.82 -20.67
C ASN A 219 2.41 -2.85 -21.05
N ASN A 220 1.18 -3.33 -21.24
CA ASN A 220 0.13 -2.52 -21.89
C ASN A 220 -1.13 -2.30 -21.04
N ASP A 221 -1.31 -3.08 -19.98
CA ASP A 221 -2.42 -2.95 -19.04
C ASP A 221 -2.04 -3.72 -17.77
N VAL A 222 -2.15 -3.14 -16.57
CA VAL A 222 -1.91 -3.83 -15.30
C VAL A 222 -3.18 -3.94 -14.44
N ARG A 223 -4.32 -3.49 -14.97
CA ARG A 223 -5.57 -3.38 -14.22
C ARG A 223 -6.05 -4.72 -13.66
N ASP A 224 -5.88 -5.81 -14.41
CA ASP A 224 -6.28 -7.15 -13.99
C ASP A 224 -5.14 -7.93 -13.30
N ALA A 225 -3.95 -7.34 -13.17
CA ALA A 225 -2.80 -7.93 -12.49
C ALA A 225 -2.93 -7.83 -10.96
N VAL A 226 -4.03 -8.37 -10.45
CA VAL A 226 -4.50 -8.23 -9.07
C VAL A 226 -4.90 -9.56 -8.42
N LEU A 227 -4.76 -10.67 -9.12
CA LEU A 227 -5.16 -11.97 -8.60
C LEU A 227 -4.24 -12.39 -7.44
N LEU A 228 -4.85 -12.75 -6.32
CA LEU A 228 -4.19 -13.40 -5.19
C LEU A 228 -4.82 -14.77 -4.97
N THR A 229 -3.99 -15.77 -4.71
CA THR A 229 -4.46 -17.13 -4.39
C THR A 229 -4.77 -17.25 -2.90
N VAL A 230 -5.53 -18.30 -2.53
CA VAL A 230 -5.80 -18.61 -1.13
C VAL A 230 -4.52 -18.83 -0.32
N SER A 231 -3.53 -19.54 -0.91
CA SER A 231 -2.23 -19.76 -0.25
C SER A 231 -1.50 -18.45 0.02
N GLN A 232 -1.42 -17.57 -0.99
CA GLN A 232 -0.84 -16.23 -0.82
C GLN A 232 -1.58 -15.42 0.26
N GLY A 233 -2.91 -15.56 0.34
CA GLY A 233 -3.69 -14.96 1.43
C GLY A 233 -3.30 -15.50 2.81
N ASN A 234 -3.10 -16.82 2.95
CA ASN A 234 -2.64 -17.42 4.21
C ASN A 234 -1.25 -16.91 4.59
N ASP A 235 -0.30 -16.95 3.66
CA ASP A 235 1.08 -16.51 3.89
C ASP A 235 1.12 -15.05 4.37
N MET A 236 0.35 -14.16 3.72
CA MET A 236 0.25 -12.76 4.16
C MET A 236 -0.38 -12.59 5.55
N ARG A 237 -1.38 -13.40 5.89
CA ARG A 237 -2.06 -13.33 7.19
C ARG A 237 -1.19 -13.81 8.35
N ASP A 238 -0.16 -14.60 8.07
CA ASP A 238 0.77 -15.11 9.08
C ASP A 238 1.86 -14.07 9.44
N HIS A 239 1.90 -12.93 8.73
CA HIS A 239 2.84 -11.86 8.98
C HIS A 239 2.54 -11.10 10.28
N CYS A 240 3.58 -10.67 11.01
CA CYS A 240 3.46 -10.02 12.32
C CYS A 240 2.78 -8.63 12.34
N PHE A 241 2.71 -7.95 11.20
CA PHE A 241 1.92 -6.72 11.07
C PHE A 241 0.42 -6.98 10.95
N VAL A 242 0.03 -8.23 10.67
CA VAL A 242 -1.38 -8.61 10.62
C VAL A 242 -1.87 -8.86 12.03
N LYS A 243 -2.99 -8.20 12.32
CA LYS A 243 -3.72 -8.32 13.58
C LYS A 243 -4.92 -9.20 13.39
N ASN A 244 -5.32 -9.83 14.49
CA ASN A 244 -6.64 -10.41 14.61
C ASN A 244 -7.72 -9.32 14.56
N GLY A 245 -8.93 -9.75 14.22
CA GLY A 245 -10.08 -8.88 14.09
C GLY A 245 -10.47 -8.08 15.32
N CYS A 246 -11.07 -6.92 15.04
CA CYS A 246 -11.90 -6.13 15.94
C CYS A 246 -13.40 -6.54 15.84
#